data_AF-A0A0P9RW78-F1
#
_entry.id   AF-A0A0P9RW78-F1
#
_cell.length_a   1.000
_cell.length_b   1.000
_cell.length_c   1.000
_cell.angle_alpha   90.00
_cell.angle_beta   90.00
_cell.angle_gamma   90.00
#
_symmetry.space_group_name_H-M   'P 1'
#
loop_
_entity.id
_entity.type
_entity.pdbx_description
1 polymer ?
#
loop_
_entity_poly.entity_id
_entity_poly.type
_entity_poly.pdbx_seq_one_letter_code
_entity_poly.pdbx_strand_id
1 'polypeptide(L)'
;MLEGIYRTRLKQQPPAEWANLGKEQRANQMRAAVLKFWSSNEVLLRELGQGRASSIKDYLVDKGKLEDARVYFVDARLGQAQPDGKVISPLHLDSE
;
A
#
# COMPACT_ATOMS: atom_id res chain seq x y z
N MET A 1 12.32 7.92 14.81
CA MET A 1 11.26 7.13 14.15
C MET A 1 11.56 6.89 12.66
N LEU A 2 11.67 7.92 11.80
CA LEU A 2 11.88 7.73 10.34
C LEU A 2 13.14 6.95 9.96
N GLU A 3 14.28 7.22 10.61
CA GLU A 3 15.53 6.52 10.32
C GLU A 3 15.47 5.02 10.66
N GLY A 4 14.74 4.66 11.73
CA GLY A 4 14.47 3.27 12.05
C GLY A 4 13.62 2.59 10.97
N ILE A 5 12.58 3.28 10.47
CA ILE A 5 11.76 2.79 9.35
C ILE A 5 12.63 2.59 8.10
N TYR A 6 13.48 3.57 7.77
CA TYR A 6 14.39 3.47 6.63
C TYR A 6 15.27 2.22 6.73
N ARG A 7 15.97 2.03 7.86
CA ARG A 7 16.88 0.90 8.06
C ARG A 7 16.13 -0.44 8.02
N THR A 8 14.97 -0.54 8.67
CA THR A 8 14.19 -1.78 8.70
C THR A 8 13.59 -2.12 7.34
N ARG A 9 13.08 -1.13 6.59
CA ARG A 9 12.40 -1.36 5.31
C ARG A 9 13.38 -1.58 4.16
N LEU A 10 14.41 -0.73 4.06
CA LEU A 10 15.39 -0.79 2.97
C LEU A 10 16.59 -1.69 3.30
N LYS A 11 16.70 -2.20 4.54
CA LYS A 11 17.81 -3.04 5.02
C LYS A 11 19.19 -2.41 4.78
N GLN A 12 19.27 -1.08 4.81
CA GLN A 12 20.48 -0.33 4.54
C GLN A 12 20.62 0.87 5.47
N GLN A 13 21.85 1.33 5.65
CA GLN A 13 22.13 2.58 6.37
C GLN A 13 21.86 3.79 5.48
N PRO A 14 21.45 4.94 6.05
CA PRO A 14 21.46 6.19 5.31
C PRO A 14 22.86 6.45 4.70
N PRO A 15 22.96 6.85 3.43
CA PRO A 15 24.23 7.18 2.79
C PRO A 15 25.06 8.16 3.62
N ALA A 16 26.37 7.93 3.71
CA ALA A 16 27.29 8.78 4.47
C ALA A 16 27.26 10.24 4.00
N GLU A 17 27.07 10.47 2.70
CA GLU A 17 26.93 11.79 2.09
C GLU A 17 25.79 12.61 2.70
N TRP A 18 24.74 11.96 3.19
CA TRP A 18 23.61 12.64 3.82
C TRP A 18 23.94 13.20 5.20
N ALA A 19 25.07 12.81 5.81
CA ALA A 19 25.56 13.38 7.06
C ALA A 19 25.88 14.87 6.93
N ASN A 20 26.28 15.32 5.73
CA ASN A 20 26.58 16.72 5.42
C ASN A 20 25.32 17.55 5.10
N LEU A 21 24.17 16.90 4.90
CA LEU A 21 22.91 17.60 4.66
C LEU A 21 22.32 18.15 5.95
N GLY A 22 21.60 19.26 5.81
CA GLY A 22 20.74 19.79 6.86
C GLY A 22 19.68 18.76 7.29
N LYS A 23 19.23 18.85 8.55
CA LYS A 23 18.31 17.88 9.16
C LYS A 23 17.04 17.65 8.33
N GLU A 24 16.45 18.73 7.80
CA GLU A 24 15.22 18.65 7.00
C GLU A 24 15.46 17.99 5.64
N GLN A 25 16.52 18.39 4.93
CA GLN A 25 16.91 17.77 3.66
C GLN A 25 17.16 16.27 3.83
N ARG A 26 17.87 15.87 4.88
CA ARG A 26 18.09 14.46 5.22
C ARG A 26 16.79 13.70 5.47
N ALA A 27 15.86 14.29 6.22
CA ALA A 27 14.56 13.69 6.49
C ALA A 27 13.74 13.53 5.20
N ASN A 28 13.77 14.52 4.30
CA ASN A 28 13.10 14.46 3.01
C ASN A 28 13.70 13.38 2.10
N GLN A 29 15.02 13.23 2.08
CA GLN A 29 15.68 12.14 1.33
C GLN A 29 15.31 10.76 1.87
N MET A 30 15.32 10.56 3.19
CA MET A 30 14.86 9.31 3.79
C MET A 30 13.40 9.02 3.47
N ARG A 31 12.53 10.03 3.57
CA ARG A 31 11.10 9.88 3.24
C ARG A 31 10.92 9.50 1.78
N ALA A 32 11.59 10.19 0.85
CA ALA A 32 11.51 9.89 -0.57
C ALA A 32 11.97 8.47 -0.89
N ALA A 33 13.07 8.01 -0.29
CA ALA A 33 13.57 6.66 -0.47
C ALA A 33 12.61 5.59 0.06
N VAL A 34 12.01 5.81 1.24
CA VAL A 34 11.01 4.91 1.83
C VAL A 34 9.75 4.87 0.98
N LEU A 35 9.26 6.03 0.52
CA LEU A 35 8.10 6.10 -0.38
C LEU A 35 8.38 5.38 -1.69
N LYS A 36 9.55 5.57 -2.29
CA LYS A 36 9.96 4.87 -3.51
C LYS A 36 9.93 3.35 -3.32
N PHE A 37 10.50 2.86 -2.21
CA PHE A 37 10.50 1.44 -1.88
C PHE A 37 9.09 0.87 -1.74
N TRP A 38 8.18 1.57 -1.03
CA TRP A 38 6.80 1.13 -0.91
C TRP A 38 6.04 1.18 -2.24
N SER A 39 6.22 2.25 -3.02
CA SER A 39 5.54 2.40 -4.31
C SER A 39 6.00 1.40 -5.37
N SER A 40 7.18 0.82 -5.23
CA SER A 40 7.67 -0.23 -6.13
C SER A 40 7.41 -1.64 -5.63
N ASN A 41 6.75 -1.82 -4.49
CA ASN A 41 6.51 -3.13 -3.88
C ASN A 41 5.04 -3.53 -4.05
N GLU A 42 4.76 -4.35 -5.05
CA GLU A 42 3.40 -4.78 -5.40
C GLU A 42 2.68 -5.48 -4.25
N VAL A 43 3.41 -6.26 -3.42
CA VAL A 43 2.82 -6.94 -2.26
C VAL A 43 2.34 -5.92 -1.23
N LEU A 44 3.18 -4.95 -0.87
CA LEU A 44 2.80 -3.89 0.07
C LEU A 44 1.68 -3.00 -0.48
N LEU A 45 1.67 -2.74 -1.78
CA LEU A 45 0.59 -2.00 -2.43
C LEU A 45 -0.73 -2.77 -2.40
N ARG A 46 -0.68 -4.09 -2.58
CA ARG A 46 -1.86 -4.96 -2.46
C ARG A 46 -2.41 -4.95 -1.04
N GLU A 47 -1.56 -5.12 -0.02
CA GLU A 47 -1.96 -5.03 1.39
C GLU A 47 -2.60 -3.67 1.71
N LEU A 48 -2.00 -2.58 1.21
CA LEU A 48 -2.57 -1.23 1.35
C LEU A 48 -3.94 -1.10 0.67
N GLY A 49 -4.10 -1.67 -0.53
CA GLY A 49 -5.36 -1.72 -1.25
C GLY A 49 -6.44 -2.48 -0.46
N GLN A 50 -6.11 -3.65 0.06
CA GLN A 50 -7.00 -4.46 0.90
C GLN A 50 -7.42 -3.73 2.18
N GLY A 51 -6.47 -3.09 2.89
CA GLY A 51 -6.77 -2.32 4.09
C GLY A 51 -7.68 -1.12 3.82
N ARG A 52 -7.49 -0.43 2.69
CA ARG A 52 -8.38 0.66 2.24
C ARG A 52 -9.77 0.14 1.90
N ALA A 53 -9.88 -0.95 1.16
CA ALA A 53 -11.15 -1.57 0.83
C ALA A 53 -11.90 -2.00 2.10
N SER A 54 -11.19 -2.59 3.06
CA SER A 54 -11.74 -2.99 4.37
C SER A 54 -12.29 -1.78 5.13
N SER A 55 -11.51 -0.69 5.22
CA SER A 55 -11.97 0.54 5.89
C SER A 55 -13.22 1.15 5.23
N ILE A 56 -13.34 1.05 3.89
CA ILE A 56 -14.52 1.50 3.17
C ILE A 56 -15.71 0.59 3.48
N LYS A 57 -15.52 -0.74 3.47
CA LYS A 57 -16.55 -1.71 3.83
C LYS A 57 -17.06 -1.45 5.24
N ASP A 58 -16.17 -1.29 6.23
CA ASP A 58 -16.52 -0.99 7.62
C ASP A 58 -17.39 0.27 7.70
N TYR A 59 -17.02 1.34 7.00
CA TYR A 59 -17.82 2.56 6.95
C TYR A 59 -19.22 2.33 6.34
N LEU A 60 -19.29 1.60 5.23
CA LEU A 60 -20.55 1.31 4.54
C LEU A 60 -21.50 0.45 5.38
N VAL A 61 -20.97 -0.50 6.14
CA VAL A 61 -21.75 -1.35 7.06
C VAL A 61 -22.17 -0.53 8.29
N ASP A 62 -21.22 0.10 8.97
CA ASP A 62 -21.46 0.76 10.26
C ASP A 62 -22.32 2.02 10.13
N LYS A 63 -22.00 2.85 9.13
CA LYS A 63 -22.64 4.15 8.90
C LYS A 63 -23.70 4.09 7.82
N GLY A 64 -23.41 3.40 6.72
CA GLY A 64 -24.33 3.24 5.59
C GLY A 64 -25.44 2.21 5.82
N LYS A 65 -25.33 1.39 6.88
CA LYS A 65 -26.29 0.32 7.21
C LYS A 65 -26.48 -0.69 6.08
N LEU A 66 -25.46 -0.87 5.25
CA LEU A 66 -25.44 -1.99 4.31
C LEU A 66 -25.24 -3.29 5.08
N GLU A 67 -25.95 -4.34 4.65
CA GLU A 67 -25.71 -5.69 5.16
C GLU A 67 -24.29 -6.13 4.76
N ASP A 68 -23.51 -6.57 5.75
CA ASP A 68 -22.13 -7.02 5.57
C ASP A 68 -21.99 -8.09 4.46
N ALA A 69 -22.91 -9.05 4.43
CA ALA A 69 -22.98 -10.13 3.46
C ALA A 69 -23.27 -9.67 2.01
N ARG A 70 -23.52 -8.38 1.78
CA ARG A 70 -23.74 -7.80 0.44
C ARG A 70 -22.53 -7.04 -0.10
N VAL A 71 -21.47 -6.89 0.68
CA VAL A 71 -20.27 -6.15 0.29
C VAL A 71 -19.09 -7.10 0.16
N TYR A 72 -18.73 -7.39 -1.09
CA TYR A 72 -17.67 -8.33 -1.46
C TYR A 72 -16.38 -7.59 -1.85
N PHE A 73 -15.24 -8.23 -1.60
CA PHE A 73 -13.95 -7.72 -2.07
C PHE A 73 -13.58 -8.32 -3.43
N VAL A 74 -13.22 -7.44 -4.36
CA VAL A 74 -12.50 -7.82 -5.58
C VAL A 74 -11.01 -7.83 -5.26
N ASP A 75 -10.27 -8.81 -5.76
CA ASP A 75 -8.84 -8.91 -5.52
C ASP A 75 -8.08 -7.66 -6.01
N ALA A 76 -7.21 -7.12 -5.16
CA ALA A 76 -6.39 -5.94 -5.43
C ALA A 76 -5.06 -6.27 -6.13
N ARG A 77 -4.96 -7.43 -6.80
CA ARG A 77 -3.80 -7.74 -7.66
C ARG A 77 -3.72 -6.75 -8.81
N LEU A 78 -2.51 -6.29 -9.11
CA LEU A 78 -2.23 -5.60 -10.36
C LEU A 78 -2.30 -6.64 -11.48
N GLY A 79 -3.32 -6.54 -12.33
CA GLY A 79 -3.49 -7.40 -13.49
C GLY A 79 -2.95 -6.75 -14.75
N GLN A 80 -2.57 -7.57 -15.73
CA GLN A 80 -2.31 -7.08 -17.09
C GLN A 80 -3.62 -6.88 -17.82
N ALA A 81 -3.76 -5.73 -18.49
CA ALA A 81 -4.88 -5.50 -19.37
C ALA A 81 -4.77 -6.42 -20.61
N GLN A 82 -5.89 -7.02 -20.98
CA GLN A 82 -6.05 -7.71 -22.26
C GLN A 82 -5.98 -6.70 -23.42
N PRO A 83 -5.86 -7.18 -24.68
CA PRO A 83 -5.85 -6.30 -25.85
C PRO A 83 -7.08 -5.37 -25.97
N ASP A 84 -8.20 -5.75 -25.34
CA ASP A 84 -9.43 -4.95 -25.27
C ASP A 84 -9.48 -3.98 -24.07
N GLY A 85 -8.38 -3.88 -23.30
CA GLY A 85 -8.26 -3.02 -22.13
C GLY A 85 -8.86 -3.58 -20.84
N LYS A 86 -9.49 -4.76 -20.86
CA LYS A 86 -10.09 -5.35 -19.65
C LYS A 86 -9.04 -6.05 -18.80
N VAL A 87 -9.21 -5.96 -17.49
CA VAL A 87 -8.39 -6.69 -16.51
C VAL A 87 -9.24 -7.81 -15.91
N ILE A 88 -8.73 -9.03 -15.94
CA ILE A 88 -9.38 -10.18 -15.27
C ILE A 88 -9.00 -10.12 -13.80
N SER A 89 -9.99 -9.92 -12.93
CA SER A 89 -9.79 -9.88 -11.47
C SER A 89 -10.56 -11.02 -10.80
N PRO A 90 -9.92 -11.84 -9.96
CA PRO A 90 -10.63 -12.84 -9.19
C PRO A 90 -11.51 -12.16 -8.12
N LEU A 91 -12.77 -12.58 -8.05
CA LEU A 91 -13.71 -12.20 -6.99
C LEU A 91 -13.53 -13.16 -5.82
N HIS A 92 -13.23 -12.64 -4.64
CA HIS A 92 -13.22 -13.44 -3.42
C HIS A 92 -14.60 -13.33 -2.78
N LEU A 93 -15.28 -14.47 -2.64
CA LEU A 93 -16.63 -14.55 -2.09
C LEU A 93 -16.65 -14.90 -0.58
N ASP A 94 -15.48 -14.96 0.07
CA ASP A 94 -15.30 -15.35 1.47
C ASP A 94 -16.20 -16.53 1.89
N SER A 95 -16.24 -17.57 1.04
CA SER A 95 -16.85 -18.85 1.38
C SER A 95 -15.85 -19.70 2.17
N GLU A 96 -16.08 -19.74 3.49
CA GLU A 96 -15.38 -20.43 4.60
C GLU A 96 -14.24 -19.67 5.30
#